data_AF-A0A816WK77-F1
#
_entry.id   AF-A0A816WK77-F1
#
_cell.length_a   1.000
_cell.length_b   1.000
_cell.length_c   1.000
_cell.angle_alpha   90.00
_cell.angle_beta   90.00
_cell.angle_gamma   90.00
#
_symmetry.space_group_name_H-M   'P 1'
#
loop_
_entity.id
_entity.type
_entity.pdbx_description
1 polymer ?
#
loop_
_entity_poly.entity_id
_entity_poly.type
_entity_poly.pdbx_seq_one_letter_code
_entity_poly.pdbx_strand_id
1 'polypeptide(L)'
;HTLQTKHAYKKCDDSFISQFKIIHTSLSTITTRNNMHPTLIFLLVVSIIGSAQSQTWAGTYTADPSCNKAGCCCFSGQAVVIKTPPNTYAFASKVAGLCFMLTSLSGNTTLTGYTGTLTLSGVPIYLQLSSDSRSITATTPLSPTCIVRAMKV
;
A
#
# COMPACT_ATOMS: atom_id res chain seq x y z
N HIS A 1 37.50 10.17 -21.32
CA HIS A 1 36.85 10.16 -20.00
C HIS A 1 35.48 9.51 -20.15
N THR A 2 35.38 8.22 -19.83
CA THR A 2 34.17 7.39 -20.02
C THR A 2 33.65 7.03 -18.63
N LEU A 3 32.58 7.68 -18.19
CA LEU A 3 31.95 7.42 -16.88
C LEU A 3 30.92 6.30 -17.03
N GLN A 4 31.22 5.17 -16.38
CA GLN A 4 30.33 4.03 -16.22
C GLN A 4 29.18 4.37 -15.26
N THR A 5 27.94 4.17 -15.71
CA THR A 5 26.76 4.06 -14.86
C THR A 5 26.28 2.61 -14.87
N LYS A 6 26.96 1.75 -14.10
CA LYS A 6 26.45 0.44 -13.70
C LYS A 6 26.01 0.50 -12.24
N HIS A 7 24.90 -0.17 -11.94
CA HIS A 7 24.30 -0.42 -10.62
C HIS A 7 23.21 0.55 -10.12
N ALA A 8 22.04 0.49 -10.75
CA ALA A 8 20.76 0.78 -10.08
C ALA A 8 19.56 0.05 -10.74
N TYR A 9 19.69 -1.22 -11.11
CA TYR A 9 18.52 -2.07 -11.45
C TYR A 9 18.24 -3.01 -10.28
N LYS A 10 17.59 -2.46 -9.25
CA LYS A 10 17.11 -3.17 -8.08
C LYS A 10 15.79 -3.87 -8.45
N LYS A 11 15.83 -5.21 -8.54
CA LYS A 11 14.70 -6.17 -8.62
C LYS A 11 13.36 -5.56 -9.08
N CYS A 12 13.14 -5.53 -10.38
CA CYS A 12 11.79 -5.48 -10.92
C CYS A 12 11.12 -6.83 -10.62
N ASP A 13 9.94 -6.78 -10.03
CA ASP A 13 9.08 -7.94 -9.78
C ASP A 13 8.76 -8.66 -11.10
N ASP A 14 8.84 -10.00 -11.15
CA ASP A 14 8.64 -10.77 -12.39
C ASP A 14 7.24 -10.54 -13.01
N SER A 15 6.25 -10.13 -12.20
CA SER A 15 4.93 -9.73 -12.69
C SER A 15 4.98 -8.44 -13.52
N PHE A 16 5.85 -7.50 -13.18
CA PHE A 16 6.05 -6.25 -13.93
C PHE A 16 6.67 -6.53 -15.30
N ILE A 17 7.65 -7.45 -15.36
CA ILE A 17 8.29 -7.85 -16.62
C ILE A 17 7.28 -8.53 -17.56
N SER A 18 6.39 -9.36 -17.01
CA SER A 18 5.36 -10.03 -17.79
C SER A 18 4.34 -9.04 -18.39
N GLN A 19 3.84 -8.09 -17.59
CA GLN A 19 2.92 -7.06 -18.09
C GLN A 19 3.58 -6.12 -19.09
N PHE A 20 4.86 -5.77 -18.88
CA PHE A 20 5.63 -4.98 -19.84
C PHE A 20 5.74 -5.67 -21.20
N LYS A 21 5.98 -6.99 -21.23
CA LYS A 21 6.00 -7.77 -22.48
C LYS A 21 4.66 -7.73 -23.21
N ILE A 22 3.54 -7.94 -22.50
CA ILE A 22 2.20 -7.95 -23.11
C ILE A 22 1.85 -6.58 -23.71
N ILE A 23 2.18 -5.49 -23.00
CA ILE A 23 1.96 -4.12 -23.48
C ILE A 23 2.82 -3.82 -24.71
N HIS A 24 4.09 -4.25 -24.71
CA HIS A 24 5.02 -4.02 -25.82
C HIS A 24 4.61 -4.78 -27.11
N THR A 25 4.13 -6.02 -26.98
CA THR A 25 3.61 -6.81 -28.11
C THR A 25 2.30 -6.26 -28.66
N SER A 26 1.44 -5.73 -27.80
CA SER A 26 0.16 -5.13 -28.22
C SER A 26 0.37 -3.79 -28.94
N LEU A 27 1.29 -2.96 -28.46
CA LEU A 27 1.60 -1.66 -29.09
C LEU A 27 2.22 -1.82 -30.48
N SER A 28 3.15 -2.75 -30.65
CA SER A 28 3.80 -3.01 -31.95
C SER A 28 2.82 -3.48 -33.03
N THR A 29 1.72 -4.13 -32.63
CA THR A 29 0.66 -4.59 -33.55
C THR A 29 -0.29 -3.45 -33.97
N ILE A 30 -0.43 -2.40 -33.16
CA ILE A 30 -1.29 -1.24 -33.46
C ILE A 30 -0.58 -0.26 -34.41
N THR A 31 0.74 -0.08 -34.26
CA THR A 31 1.55 0.83 -35.09
C THR A 31 1.58 0.44 -36.57
N THR A 32 1.28 -0.82 -36.91
CA THR A 32 1.24 -1.29 -38.30
C THR A 32 -0.09 -1.05 -39.01
N ARG A 33 -1.18 -0.72 -38.30
CA ARG A 33 -2.52 -0.53 -38.91
C ARG A 33 -2.93 0.92 -39.12
N ASN A 34 -2.50 1.83 -38.26
CA ASN A 34 -2.92 3.23 -38.31
C ASN A 34 -1.68 4.11 -38.21
N ASN A 35 -1.50 5.08 -39.10
CA ASN A 35 -0.45 6.11 -39.07
C ASN A 35 -0.54 6.99 -37.79
N MET A 36 -0.39 6.38 -36.61
CA MET A 36 -0.37 7.06 -35.32
C MET A 36 1.03 7.60 -35.07
N HIS A 37 1.08 8.89 -34.75
CA HIS A 37 2.31 9.63 -34.58
C HIS A 37 3.11 9.08 -33.37
N PRO A 38 4.38 8.68 -33.56
CA PRO A 38 5.17 7.95 -32.55
C PRO A 38 5.34 8.71 -31.23
N THR A 39 5.21 10.04 -31.25
CA THR A 39 5.28 10.93 -30.08
C THR A 39 4.13 10.72 -29.09
N LEU A 40 2.92 10.40 -29.59
CA LEU A 40 1.71 10.26 -28.78
C LEU A 40 1.71 8.92 -28.03
N ILE A 41 2.29 7.89 -28.64
CA ILE A 41 2.48 6.56 -28.07
C ILE A 41 3.49 6.61 -26.92
N PHE A 42 4.59 7.35 -27.10
CA PHE A 42 5.64 7.46 -26.08
C PHE A 42 5.11 8.13 -24.79
N LEU A 43 4.29 9.17 -24.92
CA LEU A 43 3.66 9.84 -23.77
C LEU A 43 2.68 8.92 -23.02
N LEU A 44 1.93 8.09 -23.76
CA LEU A 44 0.97 7.15 -23.19
C LEU A 44 1.68 6.02 -22.42
N VAL A 45 2.81 5.53 -22.95
CA VAL A 45 3.63 4.51 -22.28
C VAL A 45 4.32 5.06 -21.02
N VAL A 46 4.87 6.28 -21.07
CA VAL A 46 5.51 6.93 -19.90
C VAL A 46 4.50 7.18 -18.77
N SER A 47 3.27 7.57 -19.10
CA SER A 47 2.21 7.77 -18.09
C SER A 47 1.74 6.45 -17.45
N ILE A 48 1.76 5.33 -18.18
CA ILE A 48 1.44 4.01 -17.62
C ILE A 48 2.60 3.49 -16.74
N ILE A 49 3.86 3.66 -17.15
CA ILE A 49 5.03 3.17 -16.39
C ILE A 49 5.22 3.96 -15.09
N GLY A 50 4.88 5.26 -15.07
CA GLY A 50 5.01 6.11 -13.87
C GLY A 50 4.08 5.74 -12.70
N SER A 51 3.05 4.91 -12.92
CA SER A 51 2.02 4.62 -11.92
C SER A 51 2.13 3.22 -11.28
N ALA A 52 3.09 2.40 -11.69
CA ALA A 52 3.32 1.08 -11.09
C ALA A 52 4.14 1.19 -9.79
N GLN A 53 3.63 1.90 -8.78
CA GLN A 53 4.18 1.80 -7.42
C GLN A 53 3.83 0.43 -6.84
N SER A 54 4.86 -0.37 -6.55
CA SER A 54 4.70 -1.61 -5.80
C SER A 54 4.11 -1.31 -4.42
N GLN A 55 2.95 -1.88 -4.14
CA GLN A 55 2.22 -1.68 -2.89
C GLN A 55 3.04 -2.20 -1.71
N THR A 56 3.53 -1.28 -0.88
CA THR A 56 4.45 -1.63 0.19
C THR A 56 3.79 -1.42 1.54
N TRP A 57 3.08 -2.45 1.98
CA TRP A 57 2.48 -2.52 3.32
C TRP A 57 3.50 -2.64 4.44
N ALA A 58 4.61 -3.34 4.21
CA ALA A 58 5.61 -3.53 5.25
C ALA A 58 6.29 -2.19 5.59
N GLY A 59 6.46 -1.94 6.88
CA GLY A 59 7.08 -0.73 7.39
C GLY A 59 6.54 -0.29 8.74
N THR A 60 6.99 0.88 9.16
CA THR A 60 6.59 1.53 10.41
C THR A 60 5.75 2.75 10.08
N TYR A 61 4.68 2.94 10.83
CA TYR A 61 3.71 4.01 10.64
C TYR A 61 3.50 4.76 11.96
N THR A 62 3.65 6.07 11.94
CA THR A 62 3.39 6.94 13.08
C THR A 62 1.91 7.28 13.13
N ALA A 63 1.30 7.19 14.31
CA ALA A 63 -0.09 7.57 14.53
C ALA A 63 -0.36 9.02 14.09
N ASP A 64 -1.52 9.25 13.47
CA ASP A 64 -2.00 10.59 13.19
C ASP A 64 -2.39 11.30 14.51
N PRO A 65 -1.75 12.43 14.86
CA PRO A 65 -2.02 13.13 16.10
C PRO A 65 -3.41 13.77 16.15
N SER A 66 -4.10 13.92 15.01
CA SER A 66 -5.43 14.52 14.94
C SER A 66 -6.57 13.60 15.42
N CYS A 67 -6.26 12.34 15.75
CA CYS A 67 -7.28 11.40 16.21
C CYS A 67 -7.84 11.78 17.59
N ASN A 68 -9.17 11.95 17.68
CA ASN A 68 -9.86 12.31 18.91
C ASN A 68 -10.01 11.10 19.85
N LYS A 69 -9.10 10.97 20.81
CA LYS A 69 -9.08 9.88 21.81
C LYS A 69 -10.28 9.87 22.74
N ALA A 70 -11.02 10.98 22.87
CA ALA A 70 -12.20 11.03 23.73
C ALA A 70 -13.43 10.36 23.09
N GLY A 71 -13.49 10.29 21.76
CA GLY A 71 -14.60 9.69 21.01
C GLY A 71 -14.22 8.44 20.21
N CYS A 72 -12.93 8.18 20.02
CA CYS A 72 -12.44 7.13 19.14
C CYS A 72 -11.34 6.28 19.77
N CYS A 73 -11.20 5.05 19.26
CA CYS A 73 -10.01 4.26 19.45
C CYS A 73 -8.93 4.76 18.48
N CYS A 74 -7.83 5.30 18.98
CA CYS A 74 -6.76 5.90 18.19
C CYS A 74 -5.48 5.08 18.31
N PHE A 75 -4.65 5.07 17.27
CA PHE A 75 -3.26 4.65 17.44
C PHE A 75 -2.56 5.63 18.40
N SER A 76 -1.81 5.10 19.35
CA SER A 76 -1.12 5.88 20.40
C SER A 76 0.40 5.79 20.31
N GLY A 77 0.92 5.02 19.36
CA GLY A 77 2.34 4.87 19.08
C GLY A 77 2.59 4.46 17.63
N GLN A 78 3.79 3.94 17.38
CA GLN A 78 4.12 3.39 16.06
C GLN A 78 3.32 2.10 15.82
N ALA A 79 2.69 2.01 14.65
CA ALA A 79 2.20 0.77 14.09
C ALA A 79 3.30 0.14 13.22
N VAL A 80 3.57 -1.14 13.44
CA VAL A 80 4.58 -1.90 12.71
C VAL A 80 3.86 -2.97 11.91
N VAL A 81 4.20 -3.05 10.62
CA VAL A 81 3.66 -4.03 9.69
C VAL A 81 4.82 -4.83 9.11
N ILE A 82 4.84 -6.14 9.38
CA ILE A 82 5.90 -7.05 8.93
C ILE A 82 5.29 -8.05 7.98
N LYS A 83 5.90 -8.24 6.80
CA LYS A 83 5.49 -9.30 5.88
C LYS A 83 5.92 -10.65 6.44
N THR A 84 4.97 -11.56 6.61
CA THR A 84 5.18 -12.94 7.04
C THR A 84 4.83 -13.90 5.88
N PRO A 85 5.69 -14.90 5.59
CA PRO A 85 5.41 -15.86 4.51
C PRO A 85 4.10 -16.64 4.72
N PRO A 86 3.40 -17.08 3.65
CA PRO A 86 3.66 -16.82 2.23
C PRO A 86 3.05 -15.51 1.69
N ASN A 87 1.99 -14.96 2.30
CA ASN A 87 1.41 -13.66 1.91
C ASN A 87 0.60 -13.01 3.05
N THR A 88 1.09 -13.16 4.27
CA THR A 88 0.46 -12.62 5.47
C THR A 88 1.25 -11.42 5.96
N TYR A 89 0.61 -10.58 6.76
CA TYR A 89 1.25 -9.45 7.39
C TYR A 89 0.89 -9.48 8.87
N ALA A 90 1.94 -9.46 9.70
CA ALA A 90 1.81 -9.24 11.13
C ALA A 90 1.71 -7.73 11.36
N PHE A 91 0.60 -7.31 11.95
CA PHE A 91 0.36 -5.94 12.38
C PHE A 91 0.52 -5.88 13.90
N ALA A 92 1.19 -4.85 14.40
CA ALA A 92 1.28 -4.56 15.82
C ALA A 92 1.29 -3.06 16.06
N SER A 93 0.47 -2.56 16.97
CA SER A 93 0.43 -1.14 17.35
C SER A 93 -0.08 -0.98 18.78
N LYS A 94 0.19 0.19 19.36
CA LYS A 94 -0.46 0.64 20.60
C LYS A 94 -1.69 1.45 20.25
N VAL A 95 -2.73 1.31 21.06
CA VAL A 95 -3.98 2.07 20.91
C VAL A 95 -4.32 2.82 22.19
N ALA A 96 -5.12 3.88 22.09
CA ALA A 96 -5.62 4.65 23.22
C ALA A 96 -6.98 5.28 22.89
N GLY A 97 -7.72 5.68 23.93
CA GLY A 97 -9.06 6.24 23.79
C GLY A 97 -10.14 5.18 24.00
N LEU A 98 -11.26 5.30 23.28
CA LEU A 98 -12.40 4.37 23.40
C LEU A 98 -12.15 3.04 22.66
N CYS A 99 -11.14 2.30 23.11
CA CYS A 99 -10.70 1.03 22.53
C CYS A 99 -11.22 -0.22 23.27
N PHE A 100 -12.35 -0.15 23.97
CA PHE A 100 -12.89 -1.28 24.75
C PHE A 100 -11.88 -1.88 25.75
N MET A 101 -11.15 -1.01 26.47
CA MET A 101 -10.06 -1.37 27.40
C MET A 101 -8.82 -2.01 26.75
N LEU A 102 -8.72 -2.04 25.42
CA LEU A 102 -7.51 -2.46 24.73
C LEU A 102 -6.45 -1.36 24.81
N THR A 103 -5.20 -1.76 25.04
CA THR A 103 -4.01 -0.89 25.01
C THR A 103 -3.10 -1.19 23.82
N SER A 104 -3.30 -2.33 23.17
CA SER A 104 -2.54 -2.77 22.00
C SER A 104 -3.43 -3.49 21.00
N LEU A 105 -3.02 -3.42 19.74
CA LEU A 105 -3.67 -4.01 18.58
C LEU A 105 -2.62 -4.84 17.85
N SER A 106 -2.76 -6.16 17.88
CA SER A 106 -1.87 -7.05 17.13
C SER A 106 -2.64 -8.21 16.49
N GLY A 107 -2.14 -8.68 15.35
CA GLY A 107 -2.73 -9.79 14.65
C GLY A 107 -2.12 -10.01 13.28
N ASN A 108 -2.46 -11.13 12.67
CA ASN A 108 -2.06 -11.44 11.30
C ASN A 108 -3.25 -11.22 10.37
N THR A 109 -2.99 -10.63 9.22
CA THR A 109 -3.98 -10.47 8.15
C THR A 109 -3.38 -10.88 6.83
N THR A 110 -4.20 -11.47 5.98
CA THR A 110 -3.92 -11.54 4.55
C THR A 110 -4.33 -10.20 3.94
N LEU A 111 -3.45 -9.61 3.14
CA LEU A 111 -3.73 -8.32 2.47
C LEU A 111 -4.00 -8.59 0.99
N THR A 112 -5.07 -8.00 0.47
CA THR A 112 -5.50 -8.10 -0.92
C THR A 112 -5.49 -6.70 -1.53
N GLY A 113 -4.46 -6.42 -2.33
CA GLY A 113 -4.24 -5.10 -2.90
C GLY A 113 -4.01 -4.04 -1.82
N TYR A 114 -4.86 -3.02 -1.81
CA TYR A 114 -4.84 -1.92 -0.84
C TYR A 114 -5.70 -2.14 0.40
N THR A 115 -6.29 -3.33 0.58
CA THR A 115 -7.19 -3.61 1.70
C THR A 115 -6.79 -4.85 2.49
N GLY A 116 -7.16 -4.85 3.77
CA GLY A 116 -6.93 -5.95 4.70
C GLY A 116 -8.00 -5.99 5.78
N THR A 117 -8.09 -7.08 6.53
CA THR A 117 -9.00 -7.18 7.67
C THR A 117 -8.28 -7.85 8.84
N LEU A 118 -8.17 -7.13 9.95
CA LEU A 118 -7.73 -7.68 11.22
C LEU A 118 -8.95 -8.00 12.08
N THR A 119 -8.90 -9.05 12.89
CA THR A 119 -9.97 -9.33 13.86
C THR A 119 -9.44 -9.05 15.26
N LEU A 120 -10.14 -8.20 16.02
CA LEU A 120 -9.85 -7.95 17.43
C LEU A 120 -11.03 -8.36 18.28
N SER A 121 -10.82 -9.31 19.18
CA SER A 121 -11.86 -9.76 20.12
C SER A 121 -13.19 -10.08 19.43
N GLY A 122 -13.15 -10.63 18.21
CA GLY A 122 -14.32 -10.94 17.39
C GLY A 122 -14.86 -9.79 16.53
N VAL A 123 -14.30 -8.58 16.63
CA VAL A 123 -14.69 -7.41 15.83
C VAL A 123 -13.72 -7.26 14.64
N PRO A 124 -14.21 -7.25 13.39
CA PRO A 124 -13.36 -6.99 12.24
C PRO A 124 -12.96 -5.50 12.18
N ILE A 125 -11.70 -5.25 11.88
CA ILE A 125 -11.12 -3.93 11.61
C ILE A 125 -10.63 -3.95 10.17
N TYR A 126 -11.21 -3.05 9.38
CA TYR A 126 -10.85 -2.90 7.98
C TYR A 126 -9.62 -2.00 7.87
N LEU A 127 -8.57 -2.53 7.25
CA LEU A 127 -7.36 -1.79 6.94
C LEU A 127 -7.38 -1.35 5.48
N GLN A 128 -6.98 -0.11 5.23
CA GLN A 128 -6.79 0.43 3.89
C GLN A 128 -5.46 1.14 3.78
N LEU A 129 -4.62 0.69 2.86
CA LEU A 129 -3.38 1.37 2.47
C LEU A 129 -3.71 2.43 1.41
N SER A 130 -3.14 3.63 1.53
CA SER A 130 -3.24 4.63 0.48
C SER A 130 -2.53 4.17 -0.80
N SER A 131 -2.98 4.65 -1.95
CA SER A 131 -2.44 4.27 -3.26
C SER A 131 -0.93 4.52 -3.39
N ASP A 132 -0.43 5.54 -2.70
CA ASP A 132 0.99 5.92 -2.59
C ASP A 132 1.79 5.13 -1.54
N SER A 133 1.17 4.16 -0.86
CA SER A 133 1.73 3.38 0.25
C SER A 133 2.25 4.20 1.44
N ARG A 134 1.81 5.46 1.61
CA ARG A 134 2.28 6.35 2.68
C ARG A 134 1.41 6.39 3.92
N SER A 135 0.19 5.86 3.87
CA SER A 135 -0.69 5.86 5.03
C SER A 135 -1.53 4.61 5.11
N ILE A 136 -1.78 4.15 6.33
CA ILE A 136 -2.75 3.10 6.62
C ILE A 136 -3.89 3.74 7.38
N THR A 137 -5.11 3.38 6.98
CA THR A 137 -6.35 3.74 7.64
C THR A 137 -6.96 2.48 8.24
N ALA A 138 -7.43 2.55 9.47
CA ALA A 138 -8.16 1.51 10.15
C ALA A 138 -9.56 2.00 10.49
N THR A 139 -10.58 1.23 10.09
CA THR A 139 -11.98 1.55 10.34
C THR A 139 -12.65 0.37 11.05
N THR A 140 -13.44 0.68 12.07
CA THR A 140 -14.22 -0.33 12.81
C THR A 140 -15.70 -0.18 12.48
N PRO A 141 -16.46 -1.28 12.32
CA PRO A 141 -17.90 -1.20 12.09
C PRO A 141 -18.67 -0.67 13.32
N LEU A 142 -18.08 -0.80 14.51
CA LEU A 142 -18.67 -0.33 15.76
C LEU A 142 -18.63 1.20 15.89
N SER A 143 -17.73 1.86 15.16
CA SER A 143 -17.65 3.31 15.10
C SER A 143 -17.10 3.74 13.74
N PRO A 144 -17.97 3.80 12.70
CA PRO A 144 -17.53 4.11 11.34
C PRO A 144 -17.05 5.56 11.18
N THR A 145 -17.43 6.44 12.10
CA THR A 145 -16.96 7.83 12.17
C THR A 145 -15.53 7.94 12.73
N CYS A 146 -15.04 6.89 13.38
CA CYS A 146 -13.68 6.82 13.91
C CYS A 146 -12.73 6.23 12.87
N ILE A 147 -12.27 7.09 11.98
CA ILE A 147 -11.23 6.78 11.00
C ILE A 147 -9.87 6.99 11.67
N VAL A 148 -9.13 5.90 11.87
CA VAL A 148 -7.81 5.97 12.51
C VAL A 148 -6.75 5.92 11.42
N ARG A 149 -5.88 6.92 11.38
CA ARG A 149 -4.82 6.99 10.36
C ARG A 149 -3.44 6.86 10.99
N ALA A 150 -2.52 6.23 10.27
CA ALA A 150 -1.11 6.22 10.57
C ALA A 150 -0.30 6.49 9.30
N MET A 151 0.77 7.27 9.39
CA MET A 151 1.60 7.70 8.27
C MET A 151 2.95 6.98 8.31
N LYS A 152 3.39 6.46 7.16
CA LYS A 152 4.64 5.73 7.01
C LYS A 152 5.83 6.64 7.33
N VAL A 153 6.79 6.11 8.09
CA VAL A 153 8.07 6.75 8.43
C VAL A 153 9.12 6.44 7.37
#